data_AF-A0AAJ1UHI8-F1
#
_entry.id   AF-A0AAJ1UHI8-F1
#
_cell.length_a   1.000
_cell.length_b   1.000
_cell.length_c   1.000
_cell.angle_alpha   90.00
_cell.angle_beta   90.00
_cell.angle_gamma   90.00
#
_symmetry.space_group_name_H-M   'P 1'
#
loop_
_entity.id
_entity.type
_entity.pdbx_description
1 polymer ?
#
loop_
_entity_poly.entity_id
_entity_poly.type
_entity_poly.pdbx_seq_one_letter_code
_entity_poly.pdbx_strand_id
1 'polypeptide(L)' 'GAILVCSAADGPMPQTREHILLGRQVGIPAFVVYMNKVDQVDDEELLELVEMEIRELLSSYDYPGDDIPIVKG' A
#
# COMPACT_ATOMS: atom_id res chain seq x y z
N GLY A 1 -7.23 -0.15 -13.46
CA GLY A 1 -6.40 -0.47 -12.28
C GLY A 1 -5.51 0.71 -11.98
N ALA A 2 -5.00 0.80 -10.76
CA ALA A 2 -4.05 1.84 -10.35
C ALA A 2 -2.83 1.24 -9.65
N ILE A 3 -1.74 2.01 -9.62
CA ILE A 3 -0.55 1.68 -8.84
C ILE A 3 -0.51 2.63 -7.65
N LEU A 4 -0.51 2.08 -6.44
CA LEU A 4 -0.31 2.82 -5.20
C LEU A 4 1.18 2.77 -4.86
N VAL A 5 1.86 3.92 -4.93
CA VAL A 5 3.27 4.01 -4.56
C VAL A 5 3.36 4.47 -3.11
N CYS A 6 3.98 3.66 -2.26
CA CYS A 6 4.20 3.95 -0.85
C CYS A 6 5.70 3.89 -0.53
N SER A 7 6.18 4.72 0.38
CA SER A 7 7.57 4.70 0.83
C SER A 7 7.73 3.65 1.93
N ALA A 8 8.68 2.73 1.80
CA ALA A 8 9.02 1.75 2.83
C ALA A 8 9.47 2.44 4.12
N ALA A 9 10.21 3.54 4.01
CA ALA A 9 10.77 4.27 5.14
C ALA A 9 9.73 5.09 5.91
N ASP A 10 8.69 5.59 5.22
CA ASP A 10 7.69 6.48 5.80
C ASP A 10 6.37 5.75 6.12
N GLY A 11 6.12 4.59 5.50
CA GLY A 11 4.88 3.84 5.62
C GLY A 11 3.64 4.56 5.05
N PRO A 12 2.43 4.06 5.35
CA PRO A 12 1.19 4.66 4.87
C PRO A 12 0.88 5.99 5.58
N MET A 13 1.04 7.08 4.83
CA MET A 13 0.71 8.43 5.29
C MET A 13 -0.81 8.71 5.26
N PRO A 14 -1.32 9.75 5.97
CA PRO A 14 -2.74 10.11 5.93
C PRO A 14 -3.31 10.34 4.53
N GLN A 15 -2.48 10.78 3.58
CA GLN A 15 -2.86 10.98 2.18
C GLN A 15 -3.08 9.65 1.44
N THR A 16 -2.41 8.56 1.85
CA THR A 16 -2.61 7.22 1.29
C THR A 16 -4.05 6.75 1.44
N ARG A 17 -4.71 7.11 2.56
CA ARG A 17 -6.15 6.87 2.76
C ARG A 17 -7.01 7.58 1.73
N GLU A 18 -6.74 8.86 1.50
CA GLU A 18 -7.47 9.66 0.50
C GLU A 18 -7.27 9.10 -0.92
N HIS A 19 -6.06 8.62 -1.26
CA HIS A 19 -5.81 7.98 -2.55
C HIS A 19 -6.62 6.69 -2.75
N ILE A 20 -6.69 5.82 -1.73
CA ILE A 20 -7.48 4.59 -1.79
C ILE A 20 -8.97 4.92 -1.85
N LEU A 21 -9.43 5.89 -1.04
CA LEU A 21 -10.81 6.36 -1.03
C LEU A 21 -11.23 6.93 -2.38
N LEU A 22 -10.39 7.76 -3.01
CA LEU A 22 -10.64 8.27 -4.36
C LEU A 22 -10.72 7.12 -5.37
N GLY A 23 -9.81 6.15 -5.29
CA GLY A 23 -9.84 4.95 -6.13
C GLY A 23 -11.16 4.18 -6.01
N ARG A 24 -11.69 4.07 -4.78
CA ARG A 24 -12.99 3.44 -4.53
C ARG A 24 -14.14 4.24 -5.13
N GLN A 25 -14.15 5.56 -4.92
CA GLN A 25 -15.20 6.46 -5.40
C GLN A 25 -15.28 6.52 -6.94
N VAL A 26 -14.13 6.47 -7.62
CA VAL A 26 -14.06 6.44 -9.09
C VAL A 26 -14.19 5.03 -9.67
N GLY A 27 -14.34 4.00 -8.83
CA GLY A 27 -14.62 2.62 -9.25
C GLY A 27 -13.41 1.86 -9.80
N ILE A 28 -12.21 2.12 -9.27
CA ILE A 28 -11.01 1.37 -9.67
C ILE A 28 -11.16 -0.10 -9.24
N PRO A 29 -11.07 -1.07 -10.19
CA PRO A 29 -11.37 -2.46 -9.90
C PRO A 29 -10.21 -3.23 -9.23
N ALA A 30 -8.98 -2.74 -9.35
CA ALA A 30 -7.79 -3.43 -8.85
C ALA A 30 -6.64 -2.45 -8.62
N PHE A 31 -5.83 -2.74 -7.60
CA PHE A 31 -4.59 -2.04 -7.28
C PHE A 31 -3.39 -2.99 -7.42
N VAL A 32 -2.23 -2.38 -7.67
CA VAL A 32 -0.91 -2.95 -7.38
C VAL A 32 -0.19 -1.96 -6.47
N VAL A 33 0.51 -2.45 -5.46
CA VAL A 33 1.29 -1.58 -4.57
C VAL A 33 2.76 -1.69 -4.93
N TYR A 34 3.43 -0.54 -5.02
CA TYR A 34 4.88 -0.46 -5.12
C TYR A 34 5.43 0.17 -3.83
N MET A 35 6.15 -0.62 -3.06
CA MET A 35 6.85 -0.18 -1.86
C MET A 35 8.24 0.28 -2.29
N ASN A 36 8.44 1.59 -2.32
CA ASN A 36 9.63 2.27 -2.82
C ASN A 36 10.62 2.55 -1.67
N LYS A 37 11.90 2.77 -2.02
CA LYS A 37 12.98 3.08 -1.07
C LYS A 37 13.21 1.97 -0.04
N VAL A 38 13.00 0.71 -0.44
CA VAL A 38 13.28 -0.44 0.43
C VAL A 38 14.76 -0.51 0.79
N ASP A 39 15.64 0.03 -0.05
CA ASP A 39 17.08 0.19 0.21
C ASP A 39 17.41 1.10 1.41
N GLN A 40 16.47 1.91 1.87
CA GLN A 40 16.64 2.79 3.04
C GLN A 40 16.20 2.14 4.35
N VAL A 41 15.64 0.93 4.29
CA VAL A 41 15.14 0.19 5.43
C VAL A 41 15.90 -1.13 5.54
N ASP A 42 16.85 -1.19 6.47
CA ASP A 42 17.70 -2.36 6.69
C ASP A 42 17.01 -3.49 7.48
N ASP A 43 15.87 -3.19 8.11
CA ASP A 43 15.13 -4.11 8.98
C ASP A 43 13.96 -4.77 8.23
N GLU A 44 14.05 -6.08 8.03
CA GLU A 44 13.02 -6.88 7.34
C GLU A 44 11.70 -6.92 8.13
N GLU A 45 11.74 -6.90 9.46
CA GLU A 45 10.53 -6.87 10.29
C GLU A 45 9.76 -5.56 10.10
N LEU A 46 10.47 -4.45 9.92
CA LEU A 46 9.85 -3.16 9.63
C LEU A 46 9.18 -3.13 8.26
N LEU A 47 9.81 -3.75 7.25
CA LEU A 47 9.22 -3.88 5.91
C LEU A 47 7.94 -4.73 5.91
N GLU A 48 7.93 -5.83 6.68
CA GLU A 48 6.75 -6.65 6.87
C GLU A 48 5.64 -5.89 7.60
N LEU A 49 5.99 -5.10 8.62
CA LEU A 49 5.03 -4.26 9.34
C LEU A 49 4.37 -3.24 8.39
N VAL A 50 5.16 -2.52 7.59
CA VAL A 50 4.64 -1.56 6.61
C VAL A 50 3.77 -2.26 5.56
N GLU A 51 4.15 -3.46 5.13
CA GLU A 51 3.33 -4.27 4.22
C GLU A 51 1.96 -4.59 4.85
N MET A 52 1.95 -5.07 6.10
CA MET A 52 0.72 -5.39 6.83
C MET A 52 -0.17 -4.15 6.97
N GLU A 53 0.38 -3.00 7.35
CA GLU A 53 -0.40 -1.77 7.47
C GLU A 53 -1.06 -1.35 6.15
N ILE A 54 -0.35 -1.51 5.02
CA ILE A 54 -0.91 -1.21 3.69
C ILE A 54 -2.05 -2.17 3.36
N ARG A 55 -1.90 -3.47 3.66
CA ARG A 55 -2.94 -4.48 3.41
C ARG A 55 -4.19 -4.20 4.25
N GLU A 56 -4.01 -3.92 5.53
CA GLU A 56 -5.11 -3.53 6.43
C GLU A 56 -5.82 -2.27 5.93
N LEU A 57 -5.05 -1.29 5.46
CA LEU A 57 -5.62 -0.06 4.91
C LEU A 57 -6.46 -0.33 3.66
N LEU A 58 -5.96 -1.14 2.73
CA LEU A 58 -6.72 -1.54 1.53
C LEU A 58 -8.00 -2.31 1.91
N SER A 59 -7.90 -3.28 2.81
CA SER A 59 -9.04 -4.05 3.32
C SER A 59 -10.08 -3.16 4.01
N SER A 60 -9.66 -2.10 4.71
CA SER A 60 -10.57 -1.16 5.36
C SER A 60 -11.46 -0.35 4.38
N TYR A 61 -11.08 -0.31 3.10
CA TYR A 61 -11.82 0.37 2.03
C TYR A 61 -12.43 -0.60 1.00
N ASP A 62 -12.72 -1.84 1.41
CA ASP A 62 -13.31 -2.92 0.61
C ASP A 62 -12.45 -3.41 -0.57
N TYR A 63 -11.13 -3.21 -0.52
CA TYR A 63 -10.21 -3.84 -1.46
C TYR A 63 -9.72 -5.19 -0.93
N PRO A 64 -9.38 -6.16 -1.81
CA PRO A 64 -8.84 -7.44 -1.37
C PRO A 64 -7.37 -7.28 -0.97
N GLY A 65 -7.10 -6.72 0.22
CA GLY A 65 -5.76 -6.37 0.69
C GLY A 65 -4.77 -7.53 0.69
N ASP A 66 -5.23 -8.75 0.98
CA ASP A 66 -4.39 -9.96 0.99
C ASP A 66 -4.00 -10.45 -0.41
N ASP A 67 -4.88 -10.26 -1.40
CA ASP A 67 -4.68 -10.72 -2.77
C ASP A 67 -3.97 -9.69 -3.66
N ILE A 68 -3.88 -8.42 -3.21
CA ILE A 68 -3.23 -7.36 -3.98
C ILE A 68 -1.70 -7.58 -4.01
N PRO A 69 -1.07 -7.58 -5.20
CA PRO A 69 0.37 -7.70 -5.30
C PRO A 69 1.07 -6.47 -4.70
N ILE A 70 2.02 -6.70 -3.81
CA ILE A 70 2.92 -5.69 -3.25
C ILE A 70 4.33 -5.98 -3.74
N VAL A 71 4.91 -5.06 -4.51
CA VAL A 71 6.26 -5.16 -5.04
C VAL A 71 7.20 -4.29 -4.20
N LYS A 72 8.24 -4.89 -3.63
CA LYS A 72 9.29 -4.22 -2.86
C LYS A 72 10.42 -3.79 -3.80
N GLY A 73 10.81 -2.53 -3.79
CA GLY A 73 11.96 -2.01 -4.55
C GLY A 73 12.31 -0.58 -4.24
#